data_AF-A0A914PJ84-F1
#
_entry.id   AF-A0A914PJ84-F1
#
_cell.length_a   1.000
_cell.length_b   1.000
_cell.length_c   1.000
_cell.angle_alpha   90.00
_cell.angle_beta   90.00
_cell.angle_gamma   90.00
#
_symmetry.space_group_name_H-M   'P 1'
#
loop_
_entity.id
_entity.type
_entity.pdbx_description
1 polymer ?
#
loop_
_entity_poly.entity_id
_entity_poly.type
_entity_poly.pdbx_seq_one_letter_code
_entity_poly.pdbx_strand_id
1 'polypeptide(L)'
;MSLSVNDYIPKKTTQQNEFLKKYPEYDGRGLVIAIIDTGIDVSMPGMQYTSTGLPKIIDCFNFYSDGMVNTSVIKELGIGNTVIGLSGRILKVS
;
A
#
# COMPACT_ATOMS: atom_id res chain seq x y z
N MET A 1 -21.47 -12.51 -1.68
CA MET A 1 -21.72 -11.93 -0.35
C MET A 1 -20.73 -10.78 -0.17
N SER A 2 -21.12 -9.53 -0.40
CA SER A 2 -20.21 -8.39 -0.21
C SER A 2 -20.29 -7.94 1.24
N LEU A 3 -19.26 -8.25 2.02
CA LEU A 3 -19.08 -7.66 3.35
C LEU A 3 -18.79 -6.17 3.18
N SER A 4 -19.45 -5.33 3.96
CA SER A 4 -19.15 -3.90 4.00
C SER A 4 -17.81 -3.69 4.70
N VAL A 5 -17.03 -2.68 4.33
CA VAL A 5 -15.83 -2.26 5.09
C VAL A 5 -16.15 -2.05 6.58
N ASN A 6 -17.40 -1.72 6.90
CA ASN A 6 -17.89 -1.54 8.26
C ASN A 6 -18.01 -2.84 9.08
N ASP A 7 -17.92 -4.01 8.45
CA ASP A 7 -18.08 -5.31 9.13
C ASP A 7 -16.74 -5.84 9.70
N TYR A 8 -15.60 -5.31 9.26
CA TYR A 8 -14.26 -5.76 9.69
C TYR A 8 -13.81 -5.17 11.03
N ILE A 9 -14.40 -4.04 11.45
CA ILE A 9 -13.99 -3.31 12.65
C ILE A 9 -15.21 -3.22 13.59
N PRO A 10 -15.10 -3.60 14.87
CA PRO A 10 -16.21 -3.62 15.81
C PRO A 10 -16.60 -2.20 16.29
N LYS A 11 -17.07 -1.34 15.38
CA LYS A 11 -17.41 0.07 15.65
C LYS A 11 -18.59 0.25 16.61
N LYS A 12 -19.54 -0.69 16.59
CA LYS A 12 -20.74 -0.66 17.45
C LYS A 12 -20.40 -0.97 18.91
N THR A 13 -19.69 -2.06 19.16
CA THR A 13 -19.36 -2.48 20.54
C THR A 13 -18.32 -1.55 21.19
N THR A 14 -17.43 -0.96 20.40
CA THR A 14 -16.48 0.08 20.86
C THR A 14 -17.11 1.47 20.98
N GLN A 15 -18.38 1.64 20.59
CA GLN A 15 -19.10 2.92 20.60
C GLN A 15 -18.41 4.04 19.79
N GLN A 16 -17.56 3.69 18.82
CA GLN A 16 -16.81 4.64 18.00
C GLN A 16 -17.74 5.65 17.32
N ASN A 17 -18.88 5.20 16.81
CA ASN A 17 -19.83 6.07 16.12
C ASN A 17 -20.42 7.13 17.06
N GLU A 18 -20.77 6.78 18.30
CA GLU A 18 -21.32 7.73 19.27
C GLU A 18 -20.25 8.72 19.75
N PHE A 19 -19.00 8.25 19.89
CA PHE A 19 -17.87 9.12 20.20
C PHE A 19 -17.66 10.19 19.12
N LEU A 20 -17.67 9.80 17.84
CA LEU A 20 -17.51 10.74 16.73
C LEU A 20 -18.71 11.68 16.55
N LYS A 21 -19.94 11.24 16.88
CA LYS A 21 -21.09 12.17 16.92
C LYS A 21 -20.89 13.27 17.97
N LYS A 22 -20.31 12.93 19.12
CA LYS A 22 -20.04 13.90 20.20
C LYS A 22 -18.83 14.78 19.91
N TYR A 23 -17.81 14.24 19.26
CA TYR A 23 -16.57 14.93 18.91
C TYR A 23 -16.24 14.72 17.41
N PRO A 24 -16.90 15.46 16.49
CA PRO A 24 -16.79 15.23 15.05
C PRO A 24 -15.37 15.36 14.47
N GLU A 25 -14.54 16.17 15.13
CA GLU A 25 -13.17 16.45 14.70
C GLU A 25 -12.15 15.41 15.22
N TYR A 26 -12.58 14.46 16.06
CA TYR A 26 -11.71 13.49 16.72
C TYR A 26 -11.63 12.19 15.91
N ASP A 27 -11.59 12.33 14.59
CA ASP A 27 -11.59 11.25 13.60
C ASP A 27 -10.18 10.83 13.15
N GLY A 28 -9.15 11.39 13.78
CA GLY A 28 -7.74 11.12 13.49
C GLY A 28 -7.10 12.04 12.46
N ARG A 29 -7.82 13.08 11.97
CA ARG A 29 -7.21 14.09 11.08
C ARG A 29 -5.97 14.73 11.70
N GLY A 30 -4.92 14.90 10.89
CA GLY A 30 -3.65 15.48 11.33
C GLY A 30 -2.73 14.53 12.12
N LEU A 31 -3.14 13.27 12.34
CA LEU A 31 -2.30 12.25 12.98
C LEU A 31 -1.70 11.31 11.93
N VAL A 32 -0.43 10.97 12.12
CA VAL A 32 0.29 9.95 11.35
C VAL A 32 0.60 8.78 12.26
N ILE A 33 0.26 7.56 11.80
CA ILE A 33 0.47 6.32 12.54
C ILE A 33 1.41 5.44 11.72
N ALA A 34 2.51 4.99 12.32
CA ALA A 34 3.36 3.96 11.75
C ALA A 34 2.89 2.58 12.23
N ILE A 35 2.78 1.64 11.30
CA ILE A 35 2.40 0.24 11.57
C ILE A 35 3.60 -0.63 11.22
N ILE A 36 4.14 -1.36 12.20
CA ILE A 36 5.21 -2.34 12.00
C ILE A 36 4.60 -3.73 12.18
N ASP A 37 4.30 -4.37 11.06
CA ASP A 37 3.67 -5.68 10.99
C ASP A 37 4.23 -6.43 9.77
N THR A 38 3.63 -7.56 9.43
CA THR A 38 3.93 -8.42 8.27
C THR A 38 3.59 -7.79 6.92
N GLY A 39 2.74 -6.75 6.89
CA GLY A 39 2.39 -6.03 5.67
C GLY A 39 0.97 -5.46 5.71
N ILE A 40 0.55 -4.88 4.58
CA ILE A 40 -0.78 -4.30 4.40
C ILE A 40 -1.21 -4.40 2.93
N ASP A 41 -2.49 -4.71 2.69
CA ASP A 41 -3.09 -4.53 1.36
C ASP A 41 -3.55 -3.08 1.20
N VAL A 42 -2.74 -2.27 0.51
CA VAL A 42 -3.03 -0.86 0.23
C VAL A 42 -4.13 -0.66 -0.82
N SER A 43 -4.49 -1.71 -1.56
CA SER A 43 -5.51 -1.63 -2.62
C SER A 43 -6.94 -1.74 -2.09
N MET A 44 -7.11 -2.12 -0.82
CA MET A 44 -8.45 -2.30 -0.26
C MET A 44 -9.23 -0.97 -0.20
N PRO A 45 -10.56 -0.97 -0.42
CA PRO A 45 -11.36 0.25 -0.43
C PRO A 45 -11.24 1.13 0.82
N GLY A 46 -11.00 0.52 2.00
CA GLY A 46 -10.83 1.24 3.27
C GLY A 46 -9.48 1.93 3.47
N MET A 47 -8.52 1.74 2.55
CA MET A 47 -7.15 2.29 2.62
C MET A 47 -6.89 3.39 1.58
N GLN A 48 -7.92 3.83 0.86
CA GLN A 48 -7.74 4.81 -0.20
C GLN A 48 -7.62 6.24 0.35
N TYR A 49 -8.63 6.68 1.11
CA TYR A 49 -8.75 8.08 1.53
C TYR A 49 -9.06 8.22 3.02
N THR A 50 -8.59 9.32 3.60
CA THR A 50 -8.93 9.78 4.94
C THR A 50 -10.31 10.46 4.96
N SER A 51 -10.83 10.79 6.15
CA SER A 51 -12.10 11.53 6.30
C SER A 51 -12.09 12.93 5.68
N THR A 52 -10.90 13.48 5.39
CA THR A 52 -10.73 14.79 4.75
C THR A 52 -10.40 14.68 3.25
N GLY A 53 -10.46 13.48 2.67
CA GLY A 53 -10.25 13.25 1.24
C GLY A 53 -8.79 13.12 0.81
N LEU A 54 -7.83 13.20 1.73
CA LEU A 54 -6.40 13.00 1.44
C LEU A 54 -6.06 11.49 1.35
N PRO A 55 -5.00 11.09 0.62
CA PRO A 55 -4.50 9.72 0.61
C PRO A 55 -4.23 9.21 2.03
N LYS A 56 -4.68 8.00 2.34
CA LYS A 56 -4.55 7.42 3.70
C LYS A 56 -3.18 6.77 3.96
N ILE A 57 -2.56 6.21 2.92
CA ILE A 57 -1.21 5.63 2.99
C ILE A 57 -0.22 6.68 2.51
N ILE A 58 0.75 7.01 3.38
CA ILE A 58 1.86 7.91 3.05
C ILE A 58 2.99 7.10 2.42
N ASP A 59 3.33 5.98 3.05
CA ASP A 59 4.39 5.07 2.61
C ASP A 59 4.09 3.64 3.07
N CYS A 60 4.64 2.65 2.36
CA CYS A 60 4.57 1.24 2.68
C CYS A 60 5.90 0.58 2.36
N PHE A 61 6.64 0.21 3.41
CA PHE A 61 7.99 -0.32 3.28
C PHE A 61 8.09 -1.77 3.77
N ASN A 62 8.80 -2.59 3.02
CA ASN A 62 9.16 -3.94 3.44
C ASN A 62 10.56 -3.93 4.06
N PHE A 63 10.65 -4.22 5.36
CA PHE A 63 11.94 -4.29 6.08
C PHE A 63 12.73 -5.57 5.80
N TYR A 64 12.11 -6.58 5.20
CA TYR A 64 12.79 -7.80 4.78
C TYR A 64 13.52 -7.61 3.44
N SER A 65 14.58 -8.39 3.23
CA SER A 65 15.36 -8.37 1.99
C SER A 65 14.80 -9.29 0.90
N ASP A 66 13.69 -9.96 1.14
CA ASP A 66 13.07 -10.95 0.26
C ASP A 66 12.54 -10.36 -1.06
N GLY A 67 12.21 -9.06 -1.07
CA GLY A 67 11.83 -8.31 -2.27
C GLY A 67 12.99 -7.57 -2.96
N MET A 68 14.23 -7.66 -2.46
CA MET A 68 15.34 -6.88 -2.99
C MET A 68 15.89 -7.47 -4.29
N VAL A 69 15.99 -6.64 -5.33
CA VAL A 69 16.54 -7.01 -6.65
C VAL A 69 17.82 -6.22 -6.90
N ASN A 70 18.92 -6.92 -7.15
CA ASN A 70 20.17 -6.27 -7.53
C ASN A 70 20.10 -5.78 -8.98
N THR A 71 20.10 -4.47 -9.17
CA THR A 71 20.08 -3.77 -10.46
C THR A 71 21.42 -3.15 -10.85
N SER A 72 22.53 -3.56 -10.21
CA SER A 72 23.86 -2.99 -10.44
C SER A 72 24.48 -3.34 -11.79
N VAL A 73 23.94 -4.33 -12.50
CA VAL A 73 24.47 -4.77 -13.80
C VAL A 73 23.96 -3.84 -14.89
N ILE A 74 24.88 -3.15 -15.56
CA ILE A 74 24.60 -2.33 -16.72
C ILE A 74 24.85 -3.16 -17.99
N LYS A 75 23.89 -3.12 -18.93
CA LYS A 75 23.99 -3.76 -20.24
C LYS A 75 23.64 -2.76 -21.34
N GLU A 76 24.44 -2.73 -22.39
CA GLU A 76 24.11 -1.99 -23.60
C GLU A 76 23.08 -2.77 -24.43
N LEU A 77 22.23 -2.03 -25.14
CA LEU A 77 21.27 -2.62 -26.07
C LEU A 77 22.01 -3.15 -27.29
N GLY A 78 21.69 -4.39 -27.67
CA GLY A 78 22.09 -4.99 -28.92
C GLY A 78 21.18 -4.56 -30.09
N ILE A 79 21.45 -5.15 -31.25
CA ILE A 79 20.70 -4.92 -32.49
C ILE A 79 19.18 -5.11 -32.24
N GLY A 80 18.39 -4.15 -32.72
CA GLY A 80 16.93 -4.19 -32.60
C GLY A 80 16.39 -3.91 -31.18
N ASN A 81 17.16 -3.17 -30.36
CA ASN A 81 16.85 -2.84 -28.96
C ASN A 81 16.66 -4.08 -28.09
N THR A 82 17.60 -5.02 -28.18
CA THR A 82 17.51 -6.30 -27.46
C THR A 82 18.57 -6.45 -26.38
N VAL A 83 18.25 -7.21 -25.32
CA VAL A 83 19.21 -7.63 -24.29
C VAL A 83 19.00 -9.12 -23.96
N ILE A 84 20.07 -9.83 -23.63
CA ILE A 84 19.98 -11.22 -23.16
C ILE A 84 19.76 -11.18 -21.64
N GLY A 85 18.60 -11.66 -21.19
CA GLY A 85 18.28 -11.77 -19.77
C GLY A 85 19.04 -12.92 -19.09
N LEU A 86 19.02 -12.96 -17.75
CA LEU A 86 19.67 -14.01 -16.95
C LEU A 86 19.18 -15.43 -17.29
N SER A 87 17.95 -15.56 -17.79
CA SER A 87 17.40 -16.83 -18.27
C SER A 87 17.92 -17.27 -19.66
N GLY A 88 18.76 -16.46 -20.31
CA GLY A 88 19.20 -16.65 -21.69
C GLY A 88 18.19 -16.17 -22.74
N ARG A 89 16.99 -15.73 -22.33
CA ARG A 89 15.98 -15.19 -23.25
C ARG A 89 16.40 -13.82 -23.79
N ILE A 90 16.14 -13.61 -25.08
CA ILE A 90 16.27 -12.29 -25.71
C ILE A 90 15.04 -11.46 -25.33
N LEU A 91 15.28 -10.36 -24.63
CA LEU A 91 14.26 -9.40 -24.22
C LEU A 91 14.33 -8.21 -25.17
N LYS A 92 13.18 -7.78 -25.69
CA LYS A 92 13.06 -6.54 -26.46
C LYS A 92 12.71 -5.41 -25.51
N VAL A 93 13.50 -4.34 -25.53
CA VAL A 93 13.23 -3.12 -24.79
C VAL A 93 12.50 -2.17 -25.76
N SER A 94 11.21 -1.93 -25.49
CA SER A 94 10.36 -1.03 -26.26
C SER A 94 10.46 0.41 -25.76
#